data_AF-A0A7G8BS50-F1
#
_entry.id   AF-A0A7G8BS50-F1
#
_cell.length_a   1.000
_cell.length_b   1.000
_cell.length_c   1.000
_cell.angle_alpha   90.00
_cell.angle_beta   90.00
_cell.angle_gamma   90.00
#
_symmetry.space_group_name_H-M   'P 1'
#
loop_
_entity.id
_entity.type
_entity.pdbx_description
1 polymer ?
#
loop_
_entity_poly.entity_id
_entity_poly.type
_entity_poly.pdbx_seq_one_letter_code
_entity_poly.pdbx_strand_id
1 'polypeptide(L)'
;MQFTLRISVLLLFLVSTCIPSRAADKITILDEQQLLQLEQRAEQANPRDQCFLYTELVSAMTEIAGQQLKSDNPSQATATLNKIAKYAQLIQVKLSRDTKRLKNAEQLMHRTTYKLNEYLHSASYEDRPTLQATLKQLNQVQSDILTQVFNH
;
A
#
# COMPACT_ATOMS: atom_id res chain seq x y z
N MET A 1 -62.78 -30.37 -6.13
CA MET A 1 -62.55 -31.74 -6.67
C MET A 1 -61.48 -31.59 -7.76
N GLN A 2 -60.28 -32.17 -7.76
CA GLN A 2 -59.65 -33.22 -6.96
C GLN A 2 -58.13 -32.96 -6.89
N PHE A 3 -57.51 -33.38 -5.79
CA PHE A 3 -56.06 -33.55 -5.63
C PHE A 3 -55.53 -34.61 -6.59
N THR A 4 -54.35 -34.40 -7.19
CA THR A 4 -53.46 -35.52 -7.53
C THR A 4 -52.00 -35.23 -7.18
N LEU A 5 -51.48 -36.13 -6.35
CA LEU A 5 -50.17 -36.31 -5.78
C LEU A 5 -49.35 -37.23 -6.70
N ARG A 6 -48.10 -36.88 -7.04
CA ARG A 6 -47.05 -37.82 -7.51
C ARG A 6 -45.68 -37.25 -7.07
N ILE A 7 -45.16 -37.63 -5.90
CA ILE A 7 -44.26 -38.77 -5.63
C ILE A 7 -42.92 -38.69 -6.40
N SER A 8 -41.92 -38.19 -5.67
CA SER A 8 -40.59 -38.78 -5.42
C SER A 8 -39.76 -39.29 -6.59
N VAL A 9 -38.68 -38.58 -6.92
CA VAL A 9 -37.37 -39.20 -7.22
C VAL A 9 -36.27 -38.36 -6.56
N LEU A 10 -35.66 -38.98 -5.56
CA LEU A 10 -34.46 -38.61 -4.85
C LEU A 10 -33.25 -38.94 -5.72
N LEU A 11 -32.42 -37.96 -6.13
CA LEU A 11 -31.06 -38.22 -6.60
C LEU A 11 -30.17 -36.97 -6.56
N LEU A 12 -29.38 -36.90 -5.47
CA LEU A 12 -27.93 -36.83 -5.54
C LEU A 12 -27.31 -35.62 -6.30
N PHE A 13 -27.24 -34.46 -5.65
CA PHE A 13 -26.24 -33.43 -5.96
C PHE A 13 -25.56 -32.94 -4.68
N LEU A 14 -24.95 -33.89 -3.96
CA LEU A 14 -23.94 -33.62 -2.94
C LEU A 14 -22.57 -33.91 -3.56
N VAL A 15 -22.18 -33.11 -4.56
CA VAL A 15 -20.79 -33.07 -5.02
C VAL A 15 -20.15 -31.87 -4.35
N SER A 16 -19.63 -32.19 -3.16
CA SER A 16 -18.52 -31.53 -2.47
C SER A 16 -17.70 -30.62 -3.38
N THR A 17 -18.01 -29.32 -3.40
CA THR A 17 -17.04 -28.32 -3.79
C THR A 17 -16.00 -28.28 -2.68
N CYS A 18 -14.94 -29.08 -2.85
CA CYS A 18 -13.73 -28.93 -2.07
C CYS A 18 -13.20 -27.52 -2.34
N ILE A 19 -13.58 -26.56 -1.50
CA ILE A 19 -12.94 -25.26 -1.44
C ILE A 19 -11.50 -25.55 -1.06
N PRO A 20 -10.49 -25.28 -1.90
CA PRO A 20 -9.12 -25.32 -1.43
C PRO A 20 -9.03 -24.26 -0.34
N SER A 21 -8.93 -24.69 0.91
CA SER A 21 -8.50 -23.85 2.01
C SER A 21 -7.06 -23.48 1.73
N ARG A 22 -6.87 -22.40 0.95
CA ARG A 22 -5.57 -21.73 0.88
C ARG A 22 -5.36 -21.10 2.24
N ALA A 23 -4.65 -21.82 3.10
CA ALA A 23 -3.89 -21.21 4.18
C ALA A 23 -2.91 -20.23 3.51
N ALA A 24 -3.34 -18.98 3.35
CA ALA A 24 -2.47 -17.90 2.95
C ALA A 24 -1.54 -17.66 4.14
N ASP A 25 -0.38 -18.32 4.10
CA ASP A 25 0.76 -17.90 4.89
C ASP A 25 1.01 -16.43 4.54
N LYS A 26 0.70 -15.56 5.50
CA LYS A 26 0.52 -14.13 5.29
C LYS A 26 1.89 -13.46 5.23
N ILE A 27 2.60 -13.71 4.14
CA ILE A 27 3.60 -12.81 3.59
C ILE A 27 3.21 -12.66 2.13
N THR A 28 2.10 -11.95 1.90
CA THR A 28 1.76 -11.50 0.54
C THR A 28 2.86 -10.54 0.13
N ILE A 29 3.84 -11.04 -0.61
CA ILE A 29 4.69 -10.21 -1.46
C ILE A 29 3.68 -9.48 -2.34
N LEU A 30 3.52 -8.18 -2.10
CA LEU A 30 2.63 -7.36 -2.90
C LEU A 30 3.15 -7.47 -4.35
N ASP A 31 2.35 -8.09 -5.21
CA ASP A 31 2.76 -8.39 -6.58
C ASP A 31 2.88 -7.09 -7.38
N GLU A 32 3.76 -7.05 -8.38
CA GLU A 32 3.99 -5.88 -9.24
C GLU A 32 2.67 -5.40 -9.88
N GLN A 33 1.77 -6.35 -10.19
CA GLN A 33 0.42 -6.06 -10.67
C GLN A 33 -0.43 -5.28 -9.67
N GLN A 34 -0.32 -5.57 -8.37
CA GLN A 34 -1.07 -4.88 -7.33
C GLN A 34 -0.57 -3.45 -7.13
N LEU A 35 0.75 -3.22 -7.25
CA LEU A 35 1.32 -1.87 -7.27
C LEU A 35 0.83 -1.06 -8.47
N LEU A 36 0.84 -1.65 -9.67
CA LEU A 36 0.34 -0.96 -10.87
C LEU A 36 -1.14 -0.60 -10.74
N GLN A 37 -1.96 -1.47 -10.17
CA GLN A 37 -3.37 -1.18 -9.91
C GLN A 37 -3.54 -0.04 -8.89
N LEU A 38 -2.72 -0.01 -7.83
CA LEU A 38 -2.73 1.08 -6.85
C LEU A 38 -2.30 2.41 -7.48
N GLU A 39 -1.27 2.39 -8.32
CA GLU A 39 -0.80 3.57 -9.07
C GLU A 39 -1.90 4.09 -10.00
N GLN A 40 -2.47 3.24 -10.85
CA GLN A 40 -3.57 3.63 -11.75
C GLN A 40 -4.77 4.18 -10.98
N ARG A 41 -5.11 3.57 -9.83
CA ARG A 41 -6.17 4.08 -8.96
C ARG A 41 -5.83 5.47 -8.43
N ALA A 42 -4.60 5.71 -7.99
CA ALA A 42 -4.17 7.02 -7.49
C ALA A 42 -4.19 8.09 -8.60
N GLU A 43 -3.77 7.73 -9.82
CA GLU A 43 -3.76 8.65 -10.97
C GLU A 43 -5.17 9.05 -11.42
N GLN A 44 -6.09 8.08 -11.48
CA GLN A 44 -7.46 8.29 -11.99
C GLN A 44 -8.45 8.76 -10.91
N ALA A 45 -8.06 8.74 -9.63
CA ALA A 45 -8.92 9.17 -8.55
C ALA A 45 -9.22 10.67 -8.58
N ASN A 46 -10.31 11.04 -7.91
CA ASN A 46 -10.65 12.43 -7.64
C ASN A 46 -9.45 13.13 -6.98
N PRO A 47 -9.06 14.36 -7.40
CA PRO A 47 -7.93 15.10 -6.83
C PRO A 47 -7.90 15.14 -5.30
N ARG A 48 -9.08 15.22 -4.67
CA ARG A 48 -9.23 15.27 -3.20
C ARG A 48 -8.84 13.97 -2.51
N ASP A 49 -8.87 12.84 -3.21
CA ASP A 49 -8.50 11.52 -2.68
C ASP A 49 -7.06 11.14 -3.05
N GLN A 50 -6.43 11.82 -4.02
CA GLN A 50 -5.11 11.47 -4.55
C GLN A 50 -4.01 11.49 -3.47
N CYS A 51 -4.00 12.48 -2.58
CA CYS A 51 -3.04 12.56 -1.49
C CYS A 51 -3.03 11.28 -0.62
N PHE A 52 -4.22 10.81 -0.24
CA PHE A 52 -4.34 9.58 0.54
C PHE A 52 -3.90 8.34 -0.27
N LEU A 53 -4.33 8.22 -1.53
CA LEU A 53 -4.00 7.06 -2.37
C LEU A 53 -2.50 6.97 -2.69
N TYR A 54 -1.83 8.10 -2.95
CA TYR A 54 -0.38 8.10 -3.09
C TYR A 54 0.34 7.77 -1.77
N THR A 55 -0.26 8.10 -0.61
CA THR A 55 0.26 7.68 0.69
C THR A 55 0.17 6.16 0.87
N GLU A 56 -0.92 5.52 0.42
CA GLU A 56 -1.03 4.05 0.39
C GLU A 56 0.05 3.43 -0.50
N LEU A 57 0.29 4.00 -1.67
CA LEU A 57 1.30 3.52 -2.60
C LEU A 57 2.72 3.64 -2.00
N VAL A 58 3.04 4.77 -1.37
CA VAL A 58 4.31 4.98 -0.64
C VAL A 58 4.47 3.97 0.49
N SER A 59 3.41 3.71 1.25
CA SER A 59 3.44 2.72 2.34
C SER A 59 3.72 1.31 1.81
N ALA A 60 2.98 0.90 0.78
CA ALA A 60 3.15 -0.39 0.10
C ALA A 60 4.57 -0.57 -0.44
N MET A 61 5.10 0.43 -1.16
CA MET A 61 6.48 0.38 -1.67
C MET A 61 7.52 0.37 -0.56
N THR A 62 7.25 1.00 0.58
CA THR A 62 8.16 0.96 1.73
C THR A 62 8.29 -0.46 2.28
N GLU A 63 7.20 -1.24 2.30
CA GLU A 63 7.26 -2.65 2.69
C GLU A 63 8.11 -3.48 1.73
N ILE A 64 7.97 -3.22 0.42
CA ILE A 64 8.76 -3.87 -0.63
C ILE A 64 10.24 -3.49 -0.51
N ALA A 65 10.55 -2.21 -0.33
CA ALA A 65 11.93 -1.74 -0.11
C ALA A 65 12.54 -2.44 1.11
N GLY A 66 11.80 -2.56 2.20
CA GLY A 66 12.22 -3.29 3.39
C GLY A 66 12.56 -4.77 3.17
N GLN A 67 11.88 -5.42 2.22
CA GLN A 67 12.19 -6.79 1.81
C GLN A 67 13.43 -6.84 0.91
N GLN A 68 13.55 -5.90 -0.03
CA GLN A 68 14.69 -5.80 -0.94
C GLN A 68 16.00 -5.45 -0.22
N LEU A 69 15.95 -4.65 0.84
CA LEU A 69 17.13 -4.34 1.66
C LEU A 69 17.69 -5.56 2.41
N LYS A 70 16.87 -6.62 2.55
CA LYS A 70 17.29 -7.89 3.15
C LYS A 70 17.76 -8.91 2.11
N SER A 71 17.55 -8.62 0.82
CA SER A 71 18.02 -9.47 -0.26
C SER A 71 19.44 -9.08 -0.66
N ASP A 72 20.16 -10.00 -1.28
CA ASP A 72 21.56 -9.81 -1.70
C ASP A 72 21.67 -8.94 -2.97
N ASN A 73 20.68 -8.09 -3.24
CA ASN A 73 20.61 -7.26 -4.44
C ASN A 73 20.24 -5.79 -4.12
N PRO A 74 21.21 -4.95 -3.72
CA PRO A 74 20.98 -3.57 -3.27
C PRO A 74 20.38 -2.67 -4.36
N SER A 75 20.61 -3.00 -5.64
CA SER A 75 20.09 -2.20 -6.77
C SER A 75 18.55 -2.11 -6.81
N GLN A 76 17.85 -3.16 -6.36
CA GLN A 76 16.39 -3.18 -6.35
C GLN A 76 15.80 -2.26 -5.29
N ALA A 77 16.38 -2.28 -4.08
CA ALA A 77 15.95 -1.41 -2.98
C ALA A 77 16.09 0.05 -3.37
N THR A 78 17.24 0.42 -3.95
CA THR A 78 17.48 1.78 -4.44
C THR A 78 16.45 2.21 -5.49
N ALA A 79 16.11 1.34 -6.46
CA ALA A 79 15.08 1.64 -7.46
C ALA A 79 13.69 1.90 -6.82
N THR A 80 13.31 1.08 -5.83
CA THR A 80 12.04 1.25 -5.11
C THR A 80 12.04 2.52 -4.25
N LEU A 81 13.14 2.84 -3.56
CA LEU A 81 13.29 4.06 -2.77
C LEU A 81 13.18 5.33 -3.65
N ASN A 82 13.69 5.29 -4.88
CA ASN A 82 13.52 6.37 -5.85
C ASN A 82 12.06 6.53 -6.30
N LYS A 83 11.33 5.44 -6.49
CA LYS A 83 9.87 5.50 -6.76
C LYS A 83 9.12 6.10 -5.57
N ILE A 84 9.45 5.70 -4.34
CA ILE A 84 8.87 6.29 -3.12
C ILE A 84 9.10 7.80 -3.09
N ALA A 85 10.33 8.26 -3.36
CA ALA A 85 10.66 9.68 -3.44
C ALA A 85 9.83 10.43 -4.50
N LYS A 86 9.60 9.83 -5.67
CA LYS A 86 8.72 10.39 -6.71
C LYS A 86 7.27 10.52 -6.21
N TYR A 87 6.69 9.48 -5.62
CA TYR A 87 5.30 9.57 -5.13
C TYR A 87 5.16 10.53 -3.94
N ALA A 88 6.20 10.66 -3.10
CA ALA A 88 6.25 11.65 -2.05
C ALA A 88 6.13 13.09 -2.59
N GLN A 89 6.76 13.39 -3.73
CA GLN A 89 6.55 14.67 -4.42
C GLN A 89 5.11 14.83 -4.91
N LEU A 90 4.53 13.77 -5.47
CA LEU A 90 3.13 13.79 -5.90
C LEU A 90 2.17 14.03 -4.74
N ILE A 91 2.42 13.46 -3.55
CA ILE A 91 1.62 13.75 -2.35
C ILE A 91 1.65 15.24 -2.03
N GLN A 92 2.82 15.89 -2.03
CA GLN A 92 2.93 17.33 -1.77
C GLN A 92 2.19 18.16 -2.82
N VAL A 93 2.33 17.83 -4.10
CA VAL A 93 1.63 18.52 -5.20
C VAL A 93 0.11 18.35 -5.11
N LYS A 94 -0.36 17.19 -4.63
CA LYS A 94 -1.79 16.87 -4.49
C LYS A 94 -2.36 17.21 -3.11
N LEU A 95 -1.55 17.76 -2.21
CA LEU A 95 -1.99 18.23 -0.91
C LEU A 95 -2.68 19.58 -1.07
N SER A 96 -4.01 19.55 -1.21
CA SER A 96 -4.87 20.73 -1.32
C SER A 96 -5.63 21.00 -0.04
N ARG A 97 -6.20 22.21 0.09
CA ARG A 97 -7.02 22.57 1.26
C ARG A 97 -8.24 21.66 1.47
N ASP A 98 -8.82 21.13 0.41
CA ASP A 98 -10.03 20.31 0.43
C ASP A 98 -9.75 18.81 0.37
N THR A 99 -8.49 18.40 0.56
CA THR A 99 -8.07 17.00 0.56
C THR A 99 -8.86 16.18 1.58
N LYS A 100 -9.36 15.04 1.14
CA LYS A 100 -10.09 14.09 1.99
C LYS A 100 -9.13 13.16 2.71
N ARG A 101 -9.59 12.62 3.85
CA ARG A 101 -8.89 11.58 4.61
C ARG A 101 -7.49 11.99 5.08
N LEU A 102 -7.24 13.29 5.28
CA LEU A 102 -5.95 13.83 5.71
C LEU A 102 -5.42 13.17 7.00
N LYS A 103 -6.28 12.97 8.01
CA LYS A 103 -5.89 12.28 9.24
C LYS A 103 -5.43 10.83 8.98
N ASN A 104 -6.07 10.13 8.05
CA ASN A 104 -5.69 8.77 7.70
C ASN A 104 -4.37 8.75 6.91
N ALA A 105 -4.17 9.74 6.02
CA ALA A 105 -2.91 9.92 5.30
C ALA A 105 -1.77 10.23 6.27
N GLU A 106 -1.98 11.13 7.24
CA GLU A 106 -1.01 11.47 8.27
C GLU A 106 -0.62 10.24 9.08
N GLN A 107 -1.60 9.51 9.62
CA GLN A 107 -1.34 8.33 10.43
C GLN A 107 -0.61 7.24 9.65
N LEU A 108 -0.95 7.06 8.37
CA LEU A 108 -0.29 6.10 7.50
C LEU A 108 1.14 6.54 7.16
N MET A 109 1.36 7.82 6.86
CA MET A 109 2.68 8.36 6.59
C MET A 109 3.58 8.28 7.83
N HIS A 110 3.06 8.58 9.02
CA HIS A 110 3.78 8.44 10.29
C HIS A 110 4.30 7.01 10.53
N ARG A 111 3.44 6.01 10.32
CA ARG A 111 3.85 4.61 10.42
C ARG A 111 4.88 4.24 9.37
N THR A 112 4.75 4.81 8.17
CA THR A 112 5.65 4.54 7.05
C THR A 112 7.04 5.14 7.30
N THR A 113 7.13 6.39 7.78
CA THR A 113 8.40 7.03 8.16
C THR A 113 9.07 6.29 9.31
N TYR A 114 8.31 5.86 10.31
CA TYR A 114 8.81 5.03 11.39
C TYR A 114 9.43 3.72 10.88
N LYS A 115 8.71 2.98 10.03
CA LYS A 115 9.17 1.71 9.45
C LYS A 115 10.40 1.89 8.56
N LEU A 116 10.46 2.97 7.78
CA LEU A 116 11.63 3.29 6.96
C LEU A 116 12.84 3.64 7.83
N ASN A 117 12.65 4.32 8.96
CA ASN A 117 13.71 4.58 9.93
C ASN A 117 14.26 3.29 10.56
N GLU A 118 13.39 2.31 10.85
CA GLU A 118 13.84 0.98 11.28
C GLU A 118 14.74 0.32 10.22
N TYR A 119 14.37 0.43 8.93
CA TYR A 119 15.21 -0.08 7.84
C TYR A 119 16.55 0.64 7.73
N LEU A 120 16.61 1.94 8.04
CA LEU A 120 17.86 2.71 8.05
C LEU A 120 18.88 2.17 9.05
N HIS A 121 18.41 1.68 10.20
CA HIS A 121 19.27 1.12 11.24
C HIS A 121 19.90 -0.22 10.83
N SER A 122 19.23 -0.97 9.95
CA SER A 122 19.72 -2.26 9.45
C SER A 122 20.25 -2.21 8.01
N ALA A 123 20.29 -1.03 7.39
CA ALA A 123 20.68 -0.88 5.99
C ALA A 123 22.19 -1.09 5.78
N SER A 124 22.53 -1.62 4.61
CA SER A 124 23.91 -1.68 4.13
C SER A 124 24.51 -0.27 3.98
N TYR A 125 25.84 -0.18 3.91
CA TYR A 125 26.51 1.10 3.64
C TYR A 125 26.09 1.71 2.29
N GLU A 126 25.80 0.87 1.30
CA GLU A 126 25.43 1.27 -0.06
C GLU A 126 24.03 1.89 -0.13
N ASP A 127 23.05 1.30 0.58
CA ASP A 127 21.65 1.75 0.54
C ASP A 127 21.36 2.93 1.48
N ARG A 128 22.17 3.09 2.53
CA ARG A 128 21.97 4.07 3.59
C ARG A 128 21.79 5.52 3.09
N PRO A 129 22.56 6.04 2.11
CA PRO A 129 22.39 7.41 1.63
C PRO A 129 21.03 7.64 0.98
N THR A 130 20.61 6.75 0.08
CA THR A 130 19.31 6.83 -0.59
C THR A 130 18.18 6.74 0.42
N LEU A 131 18.28 5.80 1.34
CA LEU A 131 17.24 5.57 2.35
C LEU A 131 17.11 6.74 3.32
N GLN A 132 18.22 7.33 3.75
CA GLN A 132 18.22 8.54 4.58
C GLN A 132 17.59 9.74 3.84
N ALA A 133 17.88 9.90 2.55
CA ALA A 133 17.29 10.95 1.74
C ALA A 133 15.76 10.76 1.58
N THR A 134 15.32 9.54 1.28
CA THR A 134 13.89 9.20 1.19
C THR A 134 13.19 9.42 2.53
N LEU A 135 13.77 8.99 3.65
CA LEU A 135 13.20 9.21 4.98
C LEU A 135 13.05 10.70 5.31
N LYS A 136 14.08 11.50 5.02
CA LYS A 136 14.02 12.96 5.21
C LYS A 136 12.86 13.57 4.41
N GLN A 137 12.70 13.15 3.16
CA GLN A 137 11.61 13.64 2.32
C GLN A 137 10.24 13.23 2.88
N LEU A 138 10.05 11.97 3.27
CA LEU A 138 8.77 11.50 3.83
C LEU A 138 8.42 12.19 5.16
N ASN A 139 9.41 12.51 6.00
CA ASN A 139 9.19 13.30 7.22
C ASN A 139 8.72 14.74 6.90
N GLN A 140 9.23 15.35 5.83
CA GLN A 140 8.72 16.64 5.35
C GLN A 140 7.26 16.50 4.90
N VAL A 141 6.96 15.52 4.05
CA VAL A 141 5.58 15.24 3.60
C VAL A 141 4.64 15.01 4.78
N GLN A 142 5.06 14.24 5.78
CA GLN A 142 4.26 14.00 6.98
C GLN A 142 3.95 15.31 7.71
N SER A 143 4.96 16.18 7.87
CA SER A 143 4.80 17.49 8.51
C SER A 143 3.84 18.40 7.73
N ASP A 144 3.91 18.38 6.39
CA ASP A 144 3.01 19.12 5.52
C ASP A 144 1.55 18.62 5.67
N ILE A 145 1.35 17.29 5.64
CA ILE A 145 0.02 16.68 5.85
C ILE A 145 -0.51 17.04 7.23
N LEU A 146 0.30 16.90 8.29
CA LEU A 146 -0.09 17.19 9.66
C LEU A 146 -0.50 18.66 9.82
N THR A 147 0.26 19.58 9.23
CA THR A 147 -0.10 21.01 9.19
C THR A 147 -1.46 21.20 8.52
N GLN A 148 -1.71 20.53 7.40
CA GLN A 148 -2.99 20.62 6.70
C GLN A 148 -4.15 19.98 7.47
N VAL A 149 -3.91 18.95 8.28
CA VAL A 149 -4.91 18.37 9.21
C VAL A 149 -5.41 19.41 10.20
N PHE A 150 -4.52 20.25 10.75
CA PHE A 150 -4.89 21.27 11.73
C PHE A 150 -5.47 22.55 11.11
N ASN A 151 -5.21 22.79 9.82
CA ASN A 151 -5.77 23.93 9.10
C ASN A 151 -7.19 23.67 8.55
N HIS A 152 -7.72 22.45 8.69
CA HIS A 152 -8.99 22.01 8.11
C HIS A 152 -10.12 22.00 9.15
#